data_AF-A0A2V8R222-F1
#
_entry.id   AF-A0A2V8R222-F1
#
_cell.length_a   1.000
_cell.length_b   1.000
_cell.length_c   1.000
_cell.angle_alpha   90.00
_cell.angle_beta   90.00
_cell.angle_gamma   90.00
#
_symmetry.space_group_name_H-M   'P 1'
#
loop_
_entity.id
_entity.type
_entity.pdbx_description
1 polymer ?
#
loop_
_entity_poly.entity_id
_entity_poly.type
_entity_poly.pdbx_seq_one_letter_code
_entity_poly.pdbx_strand_id
1 'polypeptide(L)'
;MARVMKKDETFYPGPSRIHLAAFPPRERWDDWTELDSQAWPRRKERRYSLVPTICFNCESACGLLAYIDKDTNQVQKFEGNPENPGSRGRNCAKGPATLNQITDPDRILYPLKRAGKRGEGKWERVDWDTVLDDIAARIRKAIVEDRRDEIMYHVGRPGEDGFTERILAAWGVDGHNSHTNICSSGAREGYQLWMGLDRPSPDHANAKVIFLISAHLESGHYFNPHA
;
A
#
# COMPACT_ATOMS: atom_id res chain seq x y z
N MET A 1 34.18 -20.60 1.66
CA MET A 1 34.46 -20.02 0.33
C MET A 1 33.12 -19.82 -0.38
N ALA A 2 32.72 -18.57 -0.63
CA ALA A 2 31.45 -18.27 -1.29
C ALA A 2 31.56 -18.60 -2.79
N ARG A 3 30.71 -19.50 -3.28
CA ARG A 3 30.59 -19.88 -4.69
C ARG A 3 30.22 -18.63 -5.51
N VAL A 4 31.06 -18.24 -6.48
CA VAL A 4 30.72 -17.22 -7.47
C VAL A 4 29.66 -17.82 -8.40
N MET A 5 28.45 -17.28 -8.38
CA MET A 5 27.29 -17.82 -9.11
C MET A 5 27.34 -17.48 -10.60
N LYS A 6 26.80 -18.38 -11.42
CA LYS A 6 26.64 -18.16 -12.86
C LYS A 6 25.50 -17.16 -13.09
N LYS A 7 25.62 -16.37 -14.16
CA LYS A 7 24.76 -15.22 -14.53
C LYS A 7 23.25 -15.53 -14.66
N ASP A 8 22.87 -16.82 -14.67
CA ASP A 8 21.51 -17.30 -14.94
C ASP A 8 20.88 -18.08 -13.77
N GLU A 9 21.56 -18.19 -12.62
CA GLU A 9 21.00 -18.80 -11.40
C GLU A 9 20.24 -17.73 -10.59
N THR A 10 18.91 -17.77 -10.61
CA THR A 10 18.06 -16.96 -9.71
C THR A 10 17.80 -17.70 -8.39
N PHE A 11 17.71 -16.96 -7.29
CA PHE A 11 17.30 -17.47 -5.99
C PHE A 11 15.79 -17.74 -5.89
N TYR A 12 15.00 -17.23 -6.83
CA TYR A 12 13.54 -17.24 -6.74
C TYR A 12 12.91 -18.15 -7.80
N PRO A 13 12.07 -19.13 -7.42
CA PRO A 13 11.35 -19.96 -8.37
C PRO A 13 10.23 -19.16 -9.05
N GLY A 14 10.01 -19.37 -10.34
CA GLY A 14 8.89 -18.74 -11.07
C GLY A 14 8.96 -18.95 -12.59
N PRO A 15 7.88 -18.60 -13.33
CA PRO A 15 7.83 -18.73 -14.79
C PRO A 15 8.82 -17.80 -15.51
N SER A 16 9.22 -16.70 -14.86
CA SER A 16 10.24 -15.78 -15.36
C SER A 16 11.54 -15.94 -14.55
N ARG A 17 12.30 -17.00 -14.83
CA ARG A 17 13.54 -17.33 -14.09
C ARG A 17 14.69 -16.34 -14.35
N ILE A 18 14.67 -15.63 -15.47
CA ILE A 18 15.78 -14.76 -15.90
C ILE A 18 15.74 -13.38 -15.22
N HIS A 19 14.54 -12.83 -14.98
CA HIS A 19 14.41 -11.45 -14.49
C HIS A 19 14.45 -11.30 -12.96
N LEU A 20 14.32 -12.39 -12.20
CA LEU A 20 14.37 -12.36 -10.74
C LEU A 20 15.77 -12.54 -10.16
N ALA A 21 16.78 -12.87 -10.98
CA ALA A 21 18.17 -13.01 -10.53
C ALA A 21 18.78 -11.68 -10.03
N ALA A 22 18.17 -10.54 -10.39
CA ALA A 22 18.61 -9.22 -9.94
C ALA A 22 18.23 -8.92 -8.48
N PHE A 23 17.26 -9.64 -7.89
CA PHE A 23 16.84 -9.38 -6.52
C PHE A 23 17.75 -10.06 -5.49
N PRO A 24 17.98 -9.42 -4.32
CA PRO A 24 18.74 -10.00 -3.23
C PRO A 24 18.08 -11.29 -2.72
N PRO A 25 18.83 -12.38 -2.47
CA PRO A 25 18.28 -13.60 -1.86
C PRO A 25 17.71 -13.31 -0.47
N ARG A 26 16.59 -13.96 -0.12
CA ARG A 26 15.92 -13.77 1.17
C ARG A 26 16.83 -14.02 2.36
N GLU A 27 17.71 -15.00 2.27
CA GLU A 27 18.62 -15.38 3.36
C GLU A 27 19.63 -14.26 3.68
N ARG A 28 19.72 -13.21 2.86
CA ARG A 28 20.60 -12.05 3.05
C ARG A 28 19.86 -10.76 3.32
N TRP A 29 18.54 -10.79 3.48
CA TRP A 29 17.75 -9.57 3.68
C TRP A 29 18.12 -8.81 4.96
N ASP A 30 18.53 -9.51 6.02
CA ASP A 30 18.94 -8.84 7.26
C ASP A 30 20.24 -8.02 7.12
N ASP A 31 21.06 -8.33 6.11
CA ASP A 31 22.36 -7.69 5.88
C ASP A 31 22.79 -7.81 4.42
N TRP A 32 22.32 -6.86 3.62
CA TRP A 32 22.58 -6.79 2.19
C TRP A 32 23.48 -5.60 1.85
N THR A 33 24.52 -5.84 1.05
CA THR A 33 25.46 -4.79 0.64
C THR A 33 25.27 -4.43 -0.82
N GLU A 34 25.15 -3.14 -1.11
CA GLU A 34 25.16 -2.60 -2.48
C GLU A 34 26.12 -1.41 -2.61
N LEU A 35 26.45 -1.07 -3.86
CA LEU A 35 27.18 0.15 -4.16
C LEU A 35 26.23 1.35 -4.22
N ASP A 36 26.61 2.43 -3.56
CA ASP A 36 25.94 3.72 -3.63
C ASP A 36 26.07 4.31 -5.04
N SER A 37 24.96 4.34 -5.77
CA SER A 37 24.93 4.89 -7.13
C SER A 37 25.23 6.39 -7.18
N GLN A 38 24.98 7.14 -6.10
CA GLN A 38 25.26 8.57 -6.00
C GLN A 38 26.74 8.86 -5.73
N ALA A 39 27.53 7.86 -5.33
CA ALA A 39 28.95 8.04 -5.03
C ALA A 39 29.85 7.95 -6.27
N TRP A 40 29.28 7.69 -7.47
CA TRP A 40 30.05 7.57 -8.71
C TRP A 40 30.96 8.79 -8.96
N PRO A 41 32.24 8.60 -9.33
CA PRO A 41 32.90 7.34 -9.72
C PRO A 41 33.48 6.50 -8.59
N ARG A 42 33.30 6.91 -7.32
CA ARG A 42 33.82 6.16 -6.16
C ARG A 42 32.92 4.95 -5.89
N ARG A 43 33.54 3.80 -5.60
CA ARG A 43 32.83 2.63 -5.11
C ARG A 43 32.65 2.76 -3.60
N LYS A 44 31.50 3.28 -3.19
CA LYS A 44 31.11 3.34 -1.78
C LYS A 44 30.08 2.26 -1.52
N GLU A 45 30.38 1.36 -0.60
CA GLU A 45 29.42 0.34 -0.16
C GLU A 45 28.43 0.94 0.84
N ARG A 46 27.19 0.45 0.80
CA ARG A 46 26.15 0.68 1.81
C ARG A 46 25.54 -0.65 2.21
N ARG A 47 25.19 -0.77 3.49
CA ARG A 47 24.56 -1.96 4.07
C ARG A 47 23.12 -1.67 4.43
N TYR A 48 22.25 -2.60 4.09
CA TYR A 48 20.82 -2.49 4.23
C TYR A 48 20.23 -3.67 5.00
N SER A 49 19.16 -3.41 5.76
CA SER A 49 18.16 -4.40 6.14
C SER A 49 16.96 -4.26 5.20
N LEU A 50 16.53 -5.36 4.60
CA LEU A 50 15.49 -5.43 3.58
C LEU A 50 14.22 -5.95 4.24
N VAL A 51 13.26 -5.06 4.46
CA VAL A 51 12.03 -5.38 5.17
C VAL A 51 10.86 -5.50 4.18
N PRO A 52 10.19 -6.66 4.09
CA PRO A 52 8.99 -6.80 3.29
C PRO A 52 7.87 -5.87 3.74
N THR A 53 7.22 -5.24 2.79
CA THR A 53 6.03 -4.41 3.00
C THR A 53 5.10 -4.49 1.78
N ILE A 54 3.99 -3.76 1.82
CA ILE A 54 2.97 -3.77 0.78
C ILE A 54 2.70 -2.35 0.27
N CYS A 55 2.59 -2.21 -1.05
CA CYS A 55 2.22 -0.94 -1.67
C CYS A 55 0.70 -0.74 -1.56
N PHE A 56 0.26 0.33 -0.92
CA PHE A 56 -1.16 0.66 -0.77
C PHE A 56 -1.65 1.78 -1.70
N ASN A 57 -0.87 2.14 -2.73
CA ASN A 57 -1.26 3.19 -3.70
C ASN A 57 -2.39 2.75 -4.65
N CYS A 58 -2.66 1.44 -4.76
CA CYS A 58 -3.75 0.89 -5.55
C CYS A 58 -4.21 -0.44 -4.94
N GLU A 59 -5.21 -1.08 -5.56
CA GLU A 59 -5.75 -2.34 -5.05
C GLU A 59 -4.93 -3.59 -5.38
N SER A 60 -3.95 -3.51 -6.28
CA SER A 60 -3.08 -4.65 -6.59
C SER A 60 -2.24 -5.10 -5.41
N ALA A 61 -2.05 -4.22 -4.41
CA ALA A 61 -1.34 -4.52 -3.17
C ALA A 61 0.03 -5.19 -3.42
N CYS A 62 0.78 -4.67 -4.40
CA CYS A 62 2.05 -5.26 -4.81
C CYS A 62 3.04 -5.28 -3.64
N GLY A 63 3.77 -6.38 -3.49
CA GLY A 63 4.81 -6.47 -2.47
C GLY A 63 6.01 -5.60 -2.81
N LEU A 64 6.53 -4.92 -1.78
CA LEU A 64 7.73 -4.11 -1.83
C LEU A 64 8.77 -4.63 -0.82
N LEU A 65 10.05 -4.35 -1.08
CA LEU A 65 11.13 -4.44 -0.11
C LEU A 65 11.60 -3.03 0.24
N ALA A 66 11.53 -2.68 1.52
CA ALA A 66 12.08 -1.45 2.05
C ALA A 66 13.57 -1.64 2.35
N TYR A 67 14.43 -0.84 1.72
CA TYR A 67 15.88 -0.89 1.97
C TYR A 67 16.20 0.11 3.08
N ILE A 68 16.35 -0.40 4.30
CA ILE A 68 16.66 0.39 5.49
C ILE A 68 18.18 0.41 5.66
N ASP A 69 18.79 1.58 5.54
CA ASP A 69 20.22 1.76 5.72
C ASP A 69 20.60 1.47 7.18
N LYS A 70 21.55 0.56 7.41
CA LYS A 70 21.87 0.06 8.74
C LYS A 70 22.61 1.08 9.61
N ASP A 71 23.25 2.08 9.00
CA ASP A 71 24.00 3.10 9.73
C ASP A 71 23.09 4.26 10.15
N THR A 72 22.15 4.64 9.28
CA THR A 72 21.24 5.79 9.49
C THR A 72 19.86 5.38 10.01
N ASN A 73 19.50 4.10 9.90
CA ASN A 73 18.17 3.56 10.17
C ASN A 73 17.05 4.22 9.36
N GLN A 74 17.38 4.74 8.17
CA GLN A 74 16.43 5.40 7.27
C GLN A 74 16.13 4.53 6.06
N VAL A 75 14.87 4.56 5.60
CA VAL A 75 14.48 3.95 4.32
C VAL A 75 15.13 4.76 3.18
N GLN A 76 15.96 4.12 2.36
CA GLN A 76 16.66 4.78 1.24
C GLN A 76 16.00 4.52 -0.11
N LYS A 77 15.32 3.38 -0.28
CA LYS A 77 14.58 3.04 -1.50
C LYS A 77 13.56 1.92 -1.25
N PHE A 78 12.66 1.77 -2.21
CA PHE A 78 11.76 0.63 -2.34
C PHE A 78 11.99 -0.10 -3.66
N GLU A 79 12.07 -1.42 -3.61
CA GLU A 79 12.04 -2.27 -4.80
C GLU A 79 10.91 -3.29 -4.68
N GLY A 80 10.66 -4.06 -5.74
CA GLY A 80 9.63 -5.10 -5.70
C GLY A 80 10.05 -6.28 -4.81
N ASN A 81 9.09 -6.88 -4.11
CA ASN A 81 9.33 -8.09 -3.33
C ASN A 81 9.17 -9.35 -4.21
N PRO A 82 10.25 -10.08 -4.55
CA PRO A 82 10.18 -11.28 -5.37
C PRO A 82 9.39 -12.43 -4.73
N GLU A 83 9.27 -12.44 -3.40
CA GLU A 83 8.49 -13.46 -2.68
C GLU A 83 7.00 -13.14 -2.54
N ASN A 84 6.57 -11.94 -2.94
CA ASN A 84 5.16 -11.62 -2.88
C ASN A 84 4.39 -12.52 -3.88
N PRO A 85 3.36 -13.27 -3.42
CA PRO A 85 2.71 -14.29 -4.25
C PRO A 85 1.97 -13.68 -5.44
N GLY A 86 1.44 -12.46 -5.25
CA GLY A 86 0.74 -11.69 -6.26
C GLY A 86 1.73 -11.09 -7.25
N SER A 87 2.53 -10.11 -6.83
CA SER A 87 3.34 -9.31 -7.74
C SER A 87 4.69 -9.91 -8.14
N ARG A 88 5.27 -10.81 -7.32
CA ARG A 88 6.56 -11.49 -7.56
C ARG A 88 7.65 -10.53 -8.06
N GLY A 89 7.86 -9.44 -7.33
CA GLY A 89 8.89 -8.44 -7.64
C GLY A 89 8.49 -7.40 -8.69
N ARG A 90 7.35 -7.56 -9.37
CA ARG A 90 6.86 -6.56 -10.33
C ARG A 90 6.16 -5.42 -9.62
N ASN A 91 6.47 -4.20 -10.04
CA ASN A 91 5.86 -2.98 -9.54
C ASN A 91 5.63 -2.00 -10.70
N CYS A 92 4.68 -1.09 -10.52
CA CYS A 92 4.55 0.08 -11.40
C CYS A 92 5.41 1.22 -10.86
N ALA A 93 5.52 2.31 -11.62
CA ALA A 93 6.30 3.49 -11.22
C ALA A 93 5.91 4.06 -9.83
N LYS A 94 4.66 3.88 -9.41
CA LYS A 94 4.17 4.34 -8.10
C LYS A 94 4.79 3.57 -6.92
N GLY A 95 5.25 2.33 -7.13
CA GLY A 95 5.77 1.48 -6.04
C GLY A 95 7.11 2.01 -5.49
N PRO A 96 8.16 2.13 -6.30
CA PRO A 96 9.41 2.74 -5.86
C PRO A 96 9.25 4.20 -5.39
N ALA A 97 8.34 4.94 -6.02
CA ALA A 97 8.04 6.34 -5.68
C ALA A 97 7.37 6.53 -4.31
N THR A 98 6.92 5.47 -3.63
CA THR A 98 6.37 5.55 -2.26
C THR A 98 7.36 6.16 -1.27
N LEU A 99 8.66 6.13 -1.56
CA LEU A 99 9.67 6.85 -0.76
C LEU A 99 9.32 8.34 -0.59
N ASN A 100 8.76 8.97 -1.63
CA ASN A 100 8.39 10.38 -1.61
C ASN A 100 7.33 10.68 -0.54
N GLN A 101 6.49 9.70 -0.17
CA GLN A 101 5.48 9.88 0.89
C GLN A 101 6.12 9.90 2.29
N ILE A 102 7.27 9.24 2.47
CA ILE A 102 8.00 9.22 3.75
C ILE A 102 8.65 10.58 3.98
N THR A 103 9.22 11.16 2.93
CA THR A 103 9.98 12.42 2.95
C THR A 103 9.18 13.61 2.43
N ASP A 104 7.86 13.49 2.33
CA ASP A 104 7.00 14.53 1.77
C ASP A 104 7.09 15.81 2.65
N PRO A 105 7.39 16.99 2.07
CA PRO A 105 7.45 18.23 2.83
C PRO A 105 6.11 18.61 3.48
N ASP A 106 4.99 18.16 2.91
CA ASP A 106 3.63 18.43 3.41
C ASP A 106 3.10 17.29 4.30
N ARG A 107 3.96 16.34 4.70
CA ARG A 107 3.56 15.23 5.57
C ARG A 107 3.00 15.73 6.89
N ILE A 108 1.81 15.26 7.26
CA ILE A 108 1.18 15.56 8.55
C ILE A 108 1.88 14.72 9.63
N LEU A 109 2.73 15.36 10.44
CA LEU A 109 3.53 14.70 11.48
C LEU A 109 2.92 14.76 12.88
N TYR A 110 1.97 15.68 13.10
CA TYR A 110 1.39 15.96 14.41
C TYR A 110 -0.13 16.14 14.32
N PRO A 111 -0.86 15.94 15.43
CA PRO A 111 -2.25 16.37 15.51
C PRO A 111 -2.39 17.87 15.28
N LEU A 112 -3.38 18.25 14.47
CA LEU A 112 -3.66 19.63 14.10
C LEU A 112 -5.13 19.95 14.34
N LYS A 113 -5.39 21.12 14.93
CA LYS A 113 -6.72 21.70 15.11
C LYS A 113 -6.87 22.93 14.23
N ARG A 114 -8.03 23.08 13.60
CA ARG A 114 -8.29 24.23 12.71
C ARG A 114 -8.38 25.52 13.53
N ALA A 115 -7.57 26.52 13.17
CA ALA A 115 -7.49 27.82 13.84
C ALA A 115 -8.21 28.97 13.10
N GLY A 116 -8.86 28.66 11.96
CA GLY A 116 -9.60 29.63 11.15
C GLY A 116 -10.85 29.04 10.48
N LYS A 117 -11.35 29.72 9.44
CA LYS A 117 -12.46 29.17 8.63
C LYS A 117 -11.98 27.96 7.82
N ARG A 118 -12.92 27.07 7.47
CA ARG A 118 -12.63 25.89 6.65
C ARG A 118 -12.09 26.34 5.29
N GLY A 119 -10.96 25.77 4.88
CA GLY A 119 -10.29 26.10 3.61
C GLY A 119 -9.19 27.17 3.72
N GLU A 120 -9.01 27.85 4.86
CA GLU A 120 -7.97 28.88 5.01
C GLU A 120 -6.55 28.32 5.24
N GLY A 121 -6.39 27.01 5.44
CA GLY A 121 -5.08 26.40 5.73
C GLY A 121 -4.47 26.79 7.08
N LYS A 122 -5.24 27.42 7.98
CA LYS A 122 -4.78 27.82 9.32
C LYS A 122 -4.95 26.70 10.33
N TRP A 123 -3.83 26.21 10.85
CA TRP A 123 -3.76 25.09 11.79
C TRP A 123 -2.95 25.45 13.02
N GLU A 124 -3.39 24.95 14.16
CA GLU A 124 -2.67 24.95 15.43
C GLU A 124 -2.28 23.50 15.76
N ARG A 125 -1.02 23.28 16.13
CA ARG A 125 -0.57 21.98 16.62
C ARG A 125 -1.10 21.75 18.02
N VAL A 126 -1.70 20.58 18.25
CA VAL A 126 -2.19 20.13 19.56
C VAL A 126 -1.58 18.77 19.90
N ASP A 127 -1.74 18.32 21.14
CA ASP A 127 -1.38 16.95 21.53
C ASP A 127 -2.48 15.94 21.17
N TRP A 128 -2.16 14.65 21.32
CA TRP A 128 -3.07 13.57 20.99
C TRP A 128 -4.29 13.54 21.92
N ASP A 129 -4.11 13.78 23.22
CA ASP A 129 -5.21 13.75 24.18
C ASP A 129 -6.25 14.83 23.85
N THR A 130 -5.79 16.04 23.53
CA THR A 130 -6.67 17.17 23.15
C THR A 130 -7.52 16.86 21.93
N VAL A 131 -6.93 16.28 20.86
CA VAL A 131 -7.70 15.99 19.64
C VAL A 131 -8.65 14.82 19.85
N LEU A 132 -8.22 13.80 20.59
CA LEU A 132 -9.03 12.61 20.87
C LEU A 132 -10.22 12.97 21.77
N ASP A 133 -10.01 13.76 22.82
CA ASP A 133 -11.08 14.23 23.71
C ASP A 133 -12.09 15.10 22.97
N ASP A 134 -11.66 16.03 22.10
CA ASP A 134 -12.56 16.88 21.31
C ASP A 134 -13.44 16.05 20.37
N ILE A 135 -12.87 15.07 19.66
CA ILE A 135 -13.61 14.19 18.75
C ILE A 135 -14.54 13.26 19.54
N ALA A 136 -14.02 12.60 20.58
CA ALA A 136 -14.76 11.66 21.40
C ALA A 136 -15.94 12.32 22.12
N ALA A 137 -15.78 13.54 22.65
CA ALA A 137 -16.87 14.28 23.29
C ALA A 137 -18.04 14.53 22.34
N ARG A 138 -17.78 14.86 21.07
CA ARG A 138 -18.81 15.10 20.06
C ARG A 138 -19.52 13.82 19.65
N ILE A 139 -18.77 12.75 19.40
CA ILE A 139 -19.31 11.42 19.11
C ILE A 139 -20.20 10.96 20.28
N ARG A 140 -19.68 11.04 21.51
CA ARG A 140 -20.41 10.67 22.73
C ARG A 140 -21.69 11.47 22.88
N LYS A 141 -21.64 12.79 22.65
CA LYS A 141 -22.83 13.66 22.71
C LYS A 141 -23.91 13.18 21.75
N ALA A 142 -23.56 12.91 20.49
CA ALA A 142 -24.51 12.39 19.49
C ALA A 142 -25.10 11.03 19.93
N ILE A 143 -24.29 10.10 20.45
CA ILE A 143 -24.75 8.80 20.95
C ILE A 143 -25.73 8.95 22.14
N VAL A 144 -25.42 9.82 23.10
CA VAL A 144 -26.23 10.03 24.31
C VAL A 144 -27.55 10.74 24.00
N GLU A 145 -27.56 11.62 23.00
CA GLU A 145 -28.75 12.33 22.52
C GLU A 145 -29.56 11.52 21.49
N ASP A 146 -29.19 10.26 21.23
CA ASP A 146 -29.82 9.37 20.25
C ASP A 146 -29.80 9.87 18.79
N ARG A 147 -28.72 10.57 18.42
CA ARG A 147 -28.47 11.12 17.07
C ARG A 147 -27.36 10.33 16.35
N ARG A 148 -27.48 9.00 16.36
CA ARG A 148 -26.45 8.07 15.84
C ARG A 148 -26.26 8.17 14.32
N ASP A 149 -27.30 8.56 13.61
CA ASP A 149 -27.35 8.83 12.17
C ASP A 149 -26.53 10.07 11.76
N GLU A 150 -26.09 10.90 12.71
CA GLU A 150 -25.18 12.02 12.44
C GLU A 150 -23.69 11.64 12.51
N ILE A 151 -23.37 10.38 12.83
CA ILE A 151 -21.99 9.89 12.92
C ILE A 151 -21.65 9.14 11.63
N MET A 152 -20.69 9.66 10.88
CA MET A 152 -20.27 9.10 9.60
C MET A 152 -18.75 8.95 9.54
N TYR A 153 -18.31 7.76 9.14
CA TYR A 153 -16.94 7.47 8.73
C TYR A 153 -16.88 7.31 7.22
N HIS A 154 -16.11 8.19 6.57
CA HIS A 154 -15.80 8.05 5.16
C HIS A 154 -14.31 7.73 4.98
N VAL A 155 -14.03 6.65 4.27
CA VAL A 155 -12.67 6.23 3.92
C VAL A 155 -12.54 6.08 2.41
N GLY A 156 -11.33 6.20 1.89
CA GLY A 156 -11.03 5.76 0.53
C GLY A 156 -11.15 4.24 0.44
N ARG A 157 -10.03 3.54 0.26
CA ARG A 157 -10.00 2.08 0.37
C ARG A 157 -9.60 1.69 1.80
N PRO A 158 -10.38 0.86 2.50
CA PRO A 158 -9.96 0.32 3.80
C PRO A 158 -8.65 -0.45 3.63
N GLY A 159 -7.60 -0.02 4.32
CA GLY A 159 -6.30 -0.70 4.39
C GLY A 159 -6.09 -1.43 5.71
N GLU A 160 -7.15 -1.52 6.50
CA GLU A 160 -7.19 -2.06 7.85
C GLU A 160 -8.18 -3.24 7.87
N ASP A 161 -7.99 -4.20 8.78
CA ASP A 161 -8.72 -5.47 8.84
C ASP A 161 -10.07 -5.36 9.58
N GLY A 162 -10.90 -4.39 9.18
CA GLY A 162 -12.26 -4.15 9.69
C GLY A 162 -12.38 -3.66 11.13
N PHE A 163 -11.29 -3.24 11.77
CA PHE A 163 -11.26 -2.63 13.09
C PHE A 163 -12.19 -1.41 13.20
N THR A 164 -12.13 -0.47 12.25
CA THR A 164 -12.96 0.74 12.30
C THR A 164 -14.44 0.41 12.16
N GLU A 165 -14.79 -0.53 11.28
CA GLU A 165 -16.17 -1.00 11.10
C GLU A 165 -16.72 -1.65 12.38
N ARG A 166 -15.90 -2.48 13.06
CA ARG A 166 -16.27 -3.08 14.34
C ARG A 166 -16.54 -2.04 15.42
N ILE A 167 -15.76 -0.96 15.46
CA ILE A 167 -15.96 0.13 16.43
C ILE A 167 -17.29 0.85 16.18
N LEU A 168 -17.63 1.18 14.93
CA LEU A 168 -18.90 1.80 14.59
C LEU A 168 -20.09 0.91 14.97
N ALA A 169 -20.01 -0.38 14.63
CA ALA A 169 -21.03 -1.36 15.01
C ALA A 169 -21.19 -1.47 16.54
N ALA A 170 -20.10 -1.42 17.31
CA ALA A 170 -20.14 -1.44 18.76
C ALA A 170 -20.83 -0.20 19.37
N TRP A 171 -20.84 0.93 18.66
CA TRP A 171 -21.60 2.12 19.04
C TRP A 171 -23.07 2.09 18.60
N GLY A 172 -23.47 1.05 17.86
CA GLY A 172 -24.78 0.96 17.21
C GLY A 172 -24.92 1.97 16.07
N VAL A 173 -23.81 2.34 15.42
CA VAL A 173 -23.78 3.31 14.33
C VAL A 173 -23.64 2.58 13.00
N ASP A 174 -24.63 2.77 12.12
CA ASP A 174 -24.59 2.35 10.71
C ASP A 174 -24.13 3.51 9.83
N GLY A 175 -22.84 3.86 9.97
CA GLY A 175 -22.27 5.11 9.43
C GLY A 175 -21.01 4.88 8.62
N HIS A 176 -20.92 3.81 7.83
CA HIS A 176 -19.75 3.52 7.00
C HIS A 176 -19.96 3.89 5.53
N ASN A 177 -19.00 4.62 4.96
CA ASN A 177 -18.93 4.87 3.53
C ASN A 177 -17.50 4.76 3.04
N SER A 178 -17.30 4.15 1.88
CA SER A 178 -15.98 3.92 1.32
C SER A 178 -15.89 4.28 -0.16
N HIS A 179 -14.70 4.22 -0.72
CA HIS A 179 -14.55 4.21 -2.18
C HIS A 179 -15.28 3.00 -2.80
N THR A 180 -15.33 1.86 -2.09
CA THR A 180 -15.89 0.61 -2.64
C THR A 180 -17.39 0.72 -2.88
N ASN A 181 -18.17 1.18 -1.90
CA ASN A 181 -19.62 1.29 -2.02
C ASN A 181 -20.08 2.41 -2.97
N ILE A 182 -19.30 3.48 -3.15
CA ILE A 182 -19.61 4.57 -4.09
C ILE A 182 -19.27 4.20 -5.54
N CYS A 183 -18.08 3.63 -5.77
CA CYS A 183 -17.52 3.54 -7.12
C CYS A 183 -17.47 2.11 -7.67
N SER A 184 -17.11 1.11 -6.85
CA SER A 184 -16.77 -0.22 -7.35
C SER A 184 -17.86 -1.27 -7.15
N SER A 185 -18.77 -1.07 -6.20
CA SER A 185 -19.81 -2.03 -5.80
C SER A 185 -20.69 -2.45 -6.98
N GLY A 186 -21.20 -1.50 -7.76
CA GLY A 186 -22.09 -1.81 -8.89
C GLY A 186 -21.45 -2.71 -9.96
N ALA A 187 -20.15 -2.54 -10.22
CA ALA A 187 -19.43 -3.42 -11.15
C ALA A 187 -19.20 -4.82 -10.56
N ARG A 188 -18.97 -4.91 -9.23
CA ARG A 188 -18.69 -6.18 -8.55
C ARG A 188 -19.94 -6.98 -8.24
N GLU A 189 -21.09 -6.33 -8.06
CA GLU A 189 -22.37 -6.97 -7.81
C GLU A 189 -22.71 -7.99 -8.91
N GLY A 190 -22.46 -7.65 -10.18
CA GLY A 190 -22.67 -8.59 -11.29
C GLY A 190 -21.83 -9.87 -11.17
N TYR A 191 -20.55 -9.75 -10.78
CA TYR A 191 -19.69 -10.92 -10.55
C TYR A 191 -20.14 -11.74 -9.34
N GLN A 192 -20.57 -11.08 -8.26
CA GLN A 192 -21.08 -11.73 -7.07
C GLN A 192 -22.36 -12.52 -7.35
N LEU A 193 -23.33 -11.90 -8.03
CA LEU A 193 -24.60 -12.55 -8.36
C LEU A 193 -24.42 -13.74 -9.30
N TRP A 194 -23.47 -13.66 -10.25
CA TRP A 194 -23.25 -14.71 -11.24
C TRP A 194 -22.33 -15.84 -10.76
N MET A 195 -21.25 -15.50 -10.05
CA MET A 195 -20.16 -16.45 -9.71
C MET A 195 -19.93 -16.62 -8.22
N GLY A 196 -20.57 -15.82 -7.36
CA GLY A 196 -20.31 -15.81 -5.92
C GLY A 196 -18.92 -15.26 -5.54
N LEU A 197 -18.30 -14.45 -6.41
CA LEU A 197 -16.97 -13.89 -6.20
C LEU A 197 -16.96 -12.37 -6.42
N ASP A 198 -16.32 -11.62 -5.51
CA ASP A 198 -16.18 -10.15 -5.61
C ASP A 198 -15.27 -9.75 -6.77
N ARG A 199 -14.24 -10.57 -7.00
CA ARG A 199 -13.17 -10.32 -7.96
C ARG A 199 -12.73 -11.64 -8.58
N PRO A 200 -13.17 -11.96 -9.80
CA PRO A 200 -12.62 -13.10 -10.52
C PRO A 200 -11.15 -12.82 -10.87
N SER A 201 -10.31 -13.86 -10.79
CA SER A 201 -8.93 -13.84 -11.31
C SER A 201 -8.88 -14.68 -12.59
N PRO A 202 -9.19 -14.11 -13.76
CA PRO A 202 -9.15 -14.84 -15.02
C PRO A 202 -7.71 -15.25 -15.41
N ASP A 203 -7.61 -16.37 -16.13
CA ASP A 203 -6.35 -16.91 -16.64
C ASP A 203 -5.98 -16.28 -18.00
N HIS A 204 -5.51 -15.04 -17.93
CA HIS A 204 -5.17 -14.27 -19.12
C HIS A 204 -4.04 -14.89 -19.96
N ALA A 205 -3.09 -15.58 -19.33
CA ALA A 205 -1.96 -16.22 -20.01
C ALA A 205 -2.38 -17.30 -21.01
N ASN A 206 -3.50 -17.99 -20.76
CA ASN A 206 -4.02 -19.04 -21.64
C ASN A 206 -5.20 -18.57 -22.53
N ALA A 207 -5.61 -17.30 -22.42
CA ALA A 207 -6.68 -16.74 -23.24
C ALA A 207 -6.25 -16.61 -24.71
N LYS A 208 -7.05 -17.16 -25.63
CA LYS A 208 -6.84 -16.97 -27.09
C LYS A 208 -7.32 -15.62 -27.58
N VAL A 209 -8.29 -15.04 -26.88
CA VAL A 209 -8.90 -13.74 -27.18
C VAL A 209 -9.19 -13.06 -25.85
N ILE A 210 -8.81 -11.79 -25.74
CA ILE A 210 -9.13 -10.93 -24.59
C ILE A 210 -9.93 -9.75 -25.14
N PHE A 211 -11.11 -9.51 -24.57
CA PHE A 211 -11.93 -8.36 -24.92
C PHE A 211 -11.89 -7.34 -23.78
N LEU A 212 -11.36 -6.15 -24.07
CA LEU A 212 -11.22 -5.06 -23.11
C LEU A 212 -12.40 -4.10 -23.26
N ILE A 213 -13.33 -4.11 -22.31
CA ILE A 213 -14.48 -3.19 -22.27
C ILE A 213 -14.21 -2.14 -21.22
N SER A 214 -14.10 -0.87 -21.64
CA SER A 214 -13.83 0.26 -20.74
C SER A 214 -12.60 0.04 -19.84
N ALA A 215 -11.61 -0.71 -20.34
CA ALA A 215 -10.42 -1.12 -19.61
C ALA A 215 -9.16 -0.67 -20.35
N HIS A 216 -8.26 -0.01 -19.64
CA HIS A 216 -6.94 0.38 -20.11
C HIS A 216 -5.90 -0.50 -19.41
N LEU A 217 -5.25 -1.41 -20.13
CA LEU A 217 -4.43 -2.45 -19.52
C LEU A 217 -3.11 -1.90 -18.97
N GLU A 218 -2.51 -0.99 -19.71
CA GLU A 218 -1.22 -0.36 -19.44
C GLU A 218 -1.25 0.68 -18.31
N SER A 219 -2.42 1.27 -18.06
CA SER A 219 -2.58 2.38 -17.12
C SER A 219 -3.63 2.12 -16.02
N GLY A 220 -4.48 1.11 -16.21
CA GLY A 220 -5.59 0.78 -15.33
C GLY A 220 -5.20 -0.06 -14.11
N HIS A 221 -5.99 0.09 -13.06
CA HIS A 221 -5.71 -0.36 -11.70
C HIS A 221 -5.85 -1.87 -11.44
N TYR A 222 -6.21 -2.69 -12.43
CA TYR A 222 -6.77 -4.03 -12.19
C TYR A 222 -5.88 -5.21 -12.56
N PHE A 223 -4.76 -4.99 -13.23
CA PHE A 223 -3.94 -6.12 -13.63
C PHE A 223 -2.86 -6.39 -12.60
N ASN A 224 -3.12 -7.45 -11.82
CA ASN A 224 -2.04 -8.28 -11.31
C ASN A 224 -1.10 -8.58 -12.49
N PRO A 225 0.20 -8.24 -12.44
CA PRO A 225 1.13 -8.39 -13.56
C PRO A 225 1.49 -9.85 -13.90
N HIS A 226 0.59 -10.78 -13.59
CA HIS A 226 0.62 -12.22 -13.91
C HIS A 226 -0.66 -12.72 -14.59
N ALA A 227 -1.55 -11.79 -14.90
CA ALA A 227 -2.39 -11.93 -16.07
C ALA A 227 -1.52 -11.91 -17.34
#